data_AF-A0A2V8TI22-F1
#
_entry.id   AF-A0A2V8TI22-F1
#
_cell.length_a   1.000
_cell.length_b   1.000
_cell.length_c   1.000
_cell.angle_alpha   90.00
_cell.angle_beta   90.00
_cell.angle_gamma   90.00
#
_symmetry.space_group_name_H-M   'P 1'
#
loop_
_entity.id
_entity.type
_entity.pdbx_description
1 polymer ?
#
loop_
_entity_poly.entity_id
_entity_poly.type
_entity_poly.pdbx_seq_one_letter_code
_entity_poly.pdbx_strand_id
1 'polypeptide(L)'
;MTRMISFRVSNDEFELLRSKSESQGARSVSDYARLALCGSPSAPDDQIVHQLSDEIQQLRLEINRLRHTGRSAAILHRSVFDRRKAQRRLK
;
A
#
# COMPACT_ATOMS: atom_id res chain seq x y z
N MET A 1 0.71 -26.89 15.44
CA MET A 1 1.86 -27.81 15.26
C MET A 1 2.31 -27.69 13.81
N THR A 2 3.50 -27.14 13.53
CA THR A 2 4.01 -26.97 12.15
C THR A 2 5.03 -28.08 11.89
N ARG A 3 4.72 -29.00 10.96
CA ARG A 3 5.67 -30.04 10.52
C ARG A 3 6.42 -29.54 9.29
N MET A 4 7.75 -29.56 9.35
CA MET A 4 8.60 -29.27 8.21
C MET A 4 8.78 -30.52 7.36
N ILE A 5 8.62 -30.38 6.04
CA ILE A 5 8.80 -31.46 5.07
C ILE A 5 9.96 -31.05 4.16
N SER A 6 10.89 -31.97 3.95
CA SER A 6 12.00 -31.80 3.00
C SER A 6 11.90 -32.91 1.96
N PHE A 7 11.99 -32.53 0.69
CA PHE A 7 12.03 -33.46 -0.44
C PHE A 7 13.15 -33.02 -1.38
N ARG A 8 13.81 -34.00 -2.01
CA ARG A 8 14.86 -33.76 -3.00
C ARG A 8 14.19 -33.65 -4.36
N VAL A 9 14.62 -32.65 -5.13
CA VAL A 9 14.22 -32.44 -6.52
C VAL A 9 15.47 -32.26 -7.36
N SER A 10 15.38 -32.52 -8.64
CA SER A 10 16.37 -32.07 -9.61
C SER A 10 16.39 -30.54 -9.70
N ASN A 11 17.46 -30.00 -10.29
CA ASN A 11 17.59 -28.56 -10.46
C ASN A 11 16.49 -28.00 -11.38
N ASP A 12 16.15 -28.73 -12.44
CA ASP A 12 15.12 -28.33 -13.42
C ASP A 12 13.73 -28.32 -12.78
N GLU A 13 13.41 -29.32 -11.95
CA GLU A 13 12.16 -29.36 -11.19
C GLU A 13 12.05 -28.21 -10.19
N PHE A 14 13.16 -27.86 -9.52
CA PHE A 14 13.20 -26.72 -8.61
C PHE A 14 12.90 -25.40 -9.35
N GLU A 15 13.57 -25.15 -10.47
CA GLU A 15 13.35 -23.94 -11.26
C GLU A 15 11.92 -23.85 -11.82
N LEU A 16 11.36 -24.98 -12.27
CA LEU A 16 9.96 -25.04 -12.69
C LEU A 16 9.00 -24.71 -11.52
N LEU A 17 9.26 -25.25 -10.33
CA LEU A 17 8.43 -24.99 -9.14
C LEU A 17 8.53 -23.52 -8.71
N ARG A 18 9.74 -22.96 -8.74
CA ARG A 18 10.01 -21.58 -8.41
C ARG A 18 9.28 -20.63 -9.36
N SER A 19 9.45 -20.82 -10.66
CA SER A 19 8.79 -20.00 -11.69
C SER A 19 7.26 -20.04 -11.54
N LYS A 20 6.68 -21.23 -11.31
CA LYS A 20 5.25 -21.37 -11.03
C LYS A 20 4.83 -20.64 -9.75
N SER A 21 5.60 -20.75 -8.66
CA SER A 21 5.29 -20.08 -7.40
C SER A 21 5.29 -18.55 -7.55
N GLU A 22 6.28 -18.00 -8.26
CA GLU A 22 6.40 -16.56 -8.51
C GLU A 22 5.26 -16.07 -9.42
N SER A 23 4.89 -16.85 -10.44
CA SER A 23 3.77 -16.52 -11.34
C SER A 23 2.41 -16.43 -10.64
N GLN A 24 2.25 -17.12 -9.50
CA GLN A 24 1.06 -17.05 -8.66
C GLN A 24 1.19 -16.06 -7.51
N GLY A 25 2.26 -15.27 -7.47
CA GLY A 25 2.49 -14.23 -6.44
C GLY A 25 2.87 -14.79 -5.07
N ALA A 26 3.24 -16.07 -4.97
CA ALA A 26 3.70 -16.64 -3.72
C ALA A 26 5.09 -16.10 -3.34
N ARG A 27 5.33 -15.90 -2.05
CA ARG A 27 6.63 -15.36 -1.57
C ARG A 27 7.75 -16.40 -1.55
N SER A 28 7.38 -17.67 -1.60
CA SER A 28 8.32 -18.80 -1.66
C SER A 28 7.65 -20.07 -2.18
N VAL A 29 8.45 -21.06 -2.56
CA VAL A 29 7.98 -22.40 -2.91
C VAL A 29 7.18 -23.05 -1.78
N SER A 30 7.58 -22.89 -0.53
CA SER A 30 6.84 -23.44 0.61
C SER A 30 5.49 -22.73 0.81
N ASP A 31 5.42 -21.44 0.54
CA ASP A 31 4.19 -20.65 0.58
C ASP A 31 3.21 -21.13 -0.51
N TYR A 32 3.73 -21.29 -1.73
CA TYR A 32 2.98 -21.88 -2.85
C TYR A 32 2.48 -23.30 -2.54
N ALA A 33 3.33 -24.15 -1.96
CA ALA A 33 2.92 -25.50 -1.57
C ALA A 33 1.80 -25.48 -0.51
N ARG A 34 1.85 -24.56 0.47
CA ARG A 34 0.77 -24.39 1.45
C ARG A 34 -0.53 -23.95 0.76
N LEU A 35 -0.47 -22.97 -0.14
CA LEU A 35 -1.64 -22.50 -0.88
C LEU A 35 -2.27 -23.61 -1.74
N ALA A 36 -1.44 -24.41 -2.40
CA ALA A 36 -1.88 -25.54 -3.22
C ALA A 36 -2.45 -26.70 -2.39
N LEU A 37 -1.82 -27.04 -1.26
CA LEU A 37 -2.21 -28.17 -0.40
C LEU A 37 -3.41 -27.85 0.50
N CYS A 38 -3.51 -26.60 0.99
CA CYS A 38 -4.63 -26.19 1.82
C CYS A 38 -5.87 -25.79 1.01
N GLY A 39 -5.80 -25.86 -0.33
CA GLY A 39 -6.89 -25.55 -1.24
C GLY A 39 -7.50 -24.18 -0.94
N SER A 40 -6.88 -23.10 -1.43
CA SER A 40 -7.39 -21.72 -1.36
C SER A 40 -8.09 -21.38 -0.04
N PRO A 41 -7.40 -20.79 0.96
CA PRO A 41 -8.10 -20.08 2.02
C PRO A 41 -8.68 -18.80 1.39
N SER A 42 -9.83 -18.94 0.71
CA SER A 42 -10.55 -17.87 0.04
C SER A 42 -9.77 -17.21 -1.12
N ALA A 43 -10.47 -16.84 -2.19
CA ALA A 43 -10.06 -15.62 -2.93
C ALA A 43 -9.77 -14.53 -1.88
N PRO A 44 -8.80 -13.60 -2.08
CA PRO A 44 -8.63 -12.50 -1.13
C PRO A 44 -10.01 -11.95 -0.84
N ASP A 45 -10.49 -12.09 0.40
CA ASP A 45 -11.90 -11.92 0.74
C ASP A 45 -12.28 -10.58 0.13
N ASP A 46 -13.16 -10.58 -0.89
CA ASP A 46 -13.37 -9.39 -1.71
C ASP A 46 -13.75 -8.21 -0.80
N GLN A 47 -14.35 -8.51 0.36
CA GLN A 47 -14.56 -7.58 1.47
C GLN A 47 -13.29 -6.89 1.98
N ILE A 48 -12.20 -7.61 2.22
CA ILE A 48 -10.91 -7.02 2.65
C ILE A 48 -10.34 -6.13 1.56
N VAL A 49 -10.42 -6.56 0.29
CA VAL A 49 -9.93 -5.76 -0.85
C VAL A 49 -10.76 -4.48 -1.03
N HIS A 50 -12.09 -4.59 -0.90
CA HIS A 50 -13.00 -3.46 -0.92
C HIS A 50 -12.77 -2.51 0.26
N GLN A 51 -12.61 -3.04 1.48
CA GLN A 51 -12.36 -2.26 2.68
C GLN A 51 -11.04 -1.48 2.58
N LEU A 52 -9.96 -2.14 2.13
CA LEU A 52 -8.68 -1.47 1.88
C LEU A 52 -8.79 -0.40 0.78
N SER A 53 -9.60 -0.65 -0.24
CA SER A 53 -9.84 0.33 -1.31
C SER A 53 -10.58 1.57 -0.79
N ASP A 54 -11.58 1.38 0.06
CA ASP A 54 -12.33 2.46 0.70
C ASP A 54 -11.45 3.28 1.65
N GLU A 55 -10.63 2.62 2.47
CA GLU A 55 -9.67 3.28 3.36
C GLU A 55 -8.65 4.12 2.59
N ILE A 56 -8.13 3.61 1.46
CA ILE A 56 -7.24 4.36 0.58
C ILE A 56 -7.95 5.59 -0.01
N GLN A 57 -9.22 5.47 -0.41
CA GLN A 57 -9.98 6.60 -0.91
C GLN A 57 -10.19 7.67 0.16
N GLN A 58 -10.51 7.27 1.39
CA GLN A 58 -10.66 8.21 2.51
C GLN A 58 -9.36 8.95 2.81
N LEU A 59 -8.23 8.24 2.87
CA LEU A 59 -6.91 8.84 3.07
C LEU A 59 -6.57 9.86 1.97
N ARG A 60 -6.90 9.57 0.71
CA ARG A 60 -6.71 10.53 -0.40
C ARG A 60 -7.55 11.80 -0.23
N LEU A 61 -8.80 11.67 0.23
CA LEU A 61 -9.66 12.82 0.50
C LEU A 61 -9.10 13.68 1.65
N GLU A 62 -8.62 13.07 2.73
CA GLU A 62 -8.03 13.78 3.86
C GLU A 62 -6.73 14.51 3.46
N ILE A 63 -5.85 13.85 2.72
CA ILE A 63 -4.62 14.47 2.19
C ILE A 63 -4.98 15.67 1.32
N ASN A 64 -5.98 15.56 0.45
CA ASN A 64 -6.40 16.68 -0.39
C ASN A 64 -6.96 17.83 0.44
N ARG A 65 -7.81 17.54 1.45
CA ARG A 65 -8.33 18.56 2.37
C ARG A 65 -7.21 19.28 3.10
N LEU A 66 -6.25 18.54 3.67
CA LEU A 66 -5.08 19.10 4.36
C LEU A 66 -4.22 19.97 3.42
N ARG A 67 -4.04 19.55 2.16
CA ARG A 67 -3.32 20.36 1.16
C ARG A 67 -4.05 21.67 0.83
N HIS A 68 -5.38 21.64 0.75
CA HIS A 68 -6.17 22.84 0.49
C HIS A 68 -6.18 23.80 1.68
N THR A 69 -6.35 23.30 2.91
CA THR A 69 -6.30 24.15 4.11
C THR A 69 -4.91 24.74 4.33
N GLY A 70 -3.84 23.95 4.13
CA GLY A 70 -2.46 24.43 4.22
C GLY A 70 -2.13 25.54 3.20
N ARG A 71 -2.63 25.42 1.96
CA ARG A 71 -2.48 26.46 0.92
C ARG A 71 -3.24 27.74 1.28
N SER A 72 -4.48 27.63 1.76
CA SER A 72 -5.27 28.79 2.19
C SER A 72 -4.63 29.54 3.36
N ALA A 73 -4.09 28.82 4.34
CA ALA A 73 -3.36 29.41 5.47
C ALA A 73 -2.11 30.18 5.01
N ALA A 74 -1.36 29.64 4.04
CA ALA A 74 -0.16 30.30 3.50
C ALA A 74 -0.49 31.61 2.74
N ILE A 75 -1.60 31.63 1.98
CA ILE A 75 -2.05 32.82 1.25
C ILE A 75 -2.51 33.92 2.22
N LEU A 76 -3.25 33.55 3.27
CA LEU A 76 -3.65 34.49 4.31
C LEU A 76 -2.45 35.06 5.06
N HIS A 77 -1.47 34.23 5.43
CA HIS A 77 -0.26 34.70 6.09
C HIS A 77 0.55 35.68 5.22
N ARG A 78 0.66 35.42 3.91
CA ARG A 78 1.32 36.31 2.94
C ARG A 78 0.61 37.67 2.84
N SER A 79 -0.71 37.67 2.68
CA SER A 79 -1.49 38.90 2.52
C SER A 79 -1.51 39.77 3.80
N VAL A 80 -1.52 39.15 4.98
CA VAL A 80 -1.41 39.86 6.27
C VAL A 80 -0.02 40.49 6.44
N PHE A 81 1.04 39.78 6.05
CA PHE A 81 2.40 40.29 6.10
C PHE A 81 2.61 41.48 5.14
N ASP A 82 2.11 41.37 3.90
CA ASP A 82 2.22 42.43 2.89
C ASP A 82 1.44 43.70 3.31
N ARG A 83 0.25 43.54 3.90
CA ARG A 83 -0.51 44.68 4.47
C ARG A 83 0.24 45.38 5.61
N ARG A 84 0.85 44.62 6.53
CA ARG A 84 1.63 45.18 7.64
C ARG A 84 2.89 45.91 7.15
N LYS A 85 3.53 45.41 6.09
CA LYS A 85 4.70 46.06 5.47
C LYS A 85 4.30 47.36 4.76
N ALA A 86 3.17 47.39 4.06
CA ALA A 86 2.66 48.60 3.40
C ALA A 86 2.34 49.72 4.41
N GLN A 87 1.70 49.39 5.54
CA GLN A 87 1.36 50.38 6.58
C GLN A 87 2.58 51.01 7.28
N ARG A 88 3.74 50.32 7.32
CA ARG A 88 4.98 50.85 7.91
C ARG A 88 5.77 51.79 6.99
N ARG A 89 5.46 51.83 5.69
CA ARG A 89 6.11 52.72 4.71
C ARG A 89 5.40 54.06 4.52
N LEU A 90 4.21 54.20 5.12
CA LEU A 90 3.35 55.39 5.07
C LEU A 90 3.45 56.24 6.35
N LYS A 91 4.30 55.86 7.30
CA LYS A 91 4.71 56.64 8.47
C LYS A 91 6.17 57.02 8.32
#